data_AF-A0A7L2SZI5-F1
#
_entry.id   AF-A0A7L2SZI5-F1
#
_cell.length_a   1.000
_cell.length_b   1.000
_cell.length_c   1.000
_cell.angle_alpha   90.00
_cell.angle_beta   90.00
_cell.angle_gamma   90.00
#
_symmetry.space_group_name_H-M   'P 1'
#
loop_
_entity.id
_entity.type
_entity.pdbx_description
1 polymer ?
#
loop_
_entity_poly.entity_id
_entity_poly.type
_entity_poly.pdbx_seq_one_letter_code
_entity_poly.pdbx_strand_id
1 'polypeptide(L)'
;MEMSREKLCASKAEGSSDSAYHCSACHDDEEWGSTSRGRAKSRSLSASPALGSTKEFRRTRSLHGPCPVTTFGPKACMLQNPKTIMHIQDPASQRLTWNKPPKSVLVIKKIRDASLLQPFKELCVYLTEENNMIVYVEKKVLEDPAIANDENFGPVKKKFCTFREDYDDISNQIDFIICLGGDGTLLYASSLFQGSVPPVMAFHLGSLGFLTPFNFENFQSQVTQVIEGNAALVLRSRLKVKVVKEHREKVPVQNGIEENGVVSANLEKEVGKQIMQYQVLNEVVVDRGPSSYLSNVDVFLDGHLITTVQGDG
;
A
#
# COMPACT_ATOMS: atom_id res chain seq x y z
N MET A 1 -41.48 -31.87 38.67
CA MET A 1 -42.36 -31.17 39.61
C MET A 1 -42.85 -29.91 38.91
N GLU A 2 -44.18 -29.78 38.82
CA GLU A 2 -45.01 -28.59 38.48
C GLU A 2 -44.70 -27.84 37.17
N MET A 3 -45.47 -28.04 36.09
CA MET A 3 -46.74 -27.36 35.72
C MET A 3 -46.63 -25.82 35.77
N SER A 4 -46.83 -25.10 34.66
CA SER A 4 -48.17 -24.70 34.17
C SER A 4 -48.09 -24.19 32.70
N ARG A 5 -48.74 -24.88 31.74
CA ARG A 5 -50.02 -24.56 31.04
C ARG A 5 -49.93 -23.49 29.94
N GLU A 6 -50.01 -23.89 28.65
CA GLU A 6 -51.22 -24.05 27.77
C GLU A 6 -51.35 -22.80 26.84
N LYS A 7 -51.67 -22.78 25.54
CA LYS A 7 -52.19 -23.68 24.47
C LYS A 7 -51.80 -23.02 23.10
N LEU A 8 -51.33 -23.74 22.05
CA LEU A 8 -52.08 -24.32 20.91
C LEU A 8 -53.17 -23.40 20.29
N CYS A 9 -53.41 -23.29 18.98
CA CYS A 9 -52.82 -23.83 17.74
C CYS A 9 -53.46 -23.12 16.52
N ALA A 10 -52.89 -23.39 15.36
CA ALA A 10 -53.09 -22.80 14.03
C ALA A 10 -54.44 -23.07 13.29
N SER A 11 -54.63 -22.36 12.17
CA SER A 11 -55.19 -22.75 10.85
C SER A 11 -56.10 -21.65 10.26
N LYS A 12 -56.33 -21.44 8.95
CA LYS A 12 -55.71 -21.77 7.64
C LYS A 12 -56.40 -20.86 6.60
N ALA A 13 -55.66 -20.52 5.54
CA ALA A 13 -56.05 -20.42 4.11
C ALA A 13 -57.17 -19.48 3.58
N GLU A 14 -56.71 -18.64 2.64
CA GLU A 14 -57.26 -18.31 1.29
C GLU A 14 -58.55 -17.48 1.11
N GLY A 15 -58.39 -16.40 0.32
CA GLY A 15 -59.45 -15.62 -0.30
C GLY A 15 -58.86 -14.58 -1.27
N SER A 16 -59.09 -14.77 -2.57
CA SER A 16 -58.74 -13.89 -3.69
C SER A 16 -59.57 -12.60 -3.70
N SER A 17 -58.98 -11.46 -4.09
CA SER A 17 -59.70 -10.44 -4.86
C SER A 17 -58.75 -9.44 -5.53
N ASP A 18 -58.96 -9.28 -6.83
CA ASP A 18 -58.58 -8.14 -7.66
C ASP A 18 -58.86 -6.79 -6.99
N SER A 19 -57.93 -5.84 -7.14
CA SER A 19 -58.29 -4.43 -7.17
C SER A 19 -57.20 -3.61 -7.85
N ALA A 20 -57.51 -3.18 -9.07
CA ALA A 20 -56.85 -2.07 -9.74
C ALA A 20 -56.93 -0.81 -8.85
N TYR A 21 -55.80 -0.14 -8.64
CA TYR A 21 -55.79 1.20 -8.05
C TYR A 21 -55.05 2.16 -8.97
N HIS A 22 -55.85 3.07 -9.54
CA HIS A 22 -55.43 4.24 -10.30
C HIS A 22 -54.84 5.31 -9.37
N CYS A 23 -53.79 5.97 -9.86
CA CYS A 23 -53.06 7.06 -9.22
C CYS A 23 -53.85 8.38 -9.26
N SER A 24 -53.98 9.04 -8.12
CA SER A 24 -54.70 10.31 -7.94
C SER A 24 -53.76 11.52 -7.70
N ALA A 25 -52.56 11.52 -8.28
CA ALA A 25 -51.58 12.59 -8.10
C ALA A 25 -51.09 13.23 -9.41
N CYS A 26 -51.98 13.34 -10.41
CA CYS A 26 -51.71 14.08 -11.64
C CYS A 26 -52.94 14.89 -12.06
N HIS A 27 -53.10 16.04 -11.41
CA HIS A 27 -53.80 17.20 -11.96
C HIS A 27 -52.97 18.42 -11.59
N ASP A 28 -52.24 18.95 -12.56
CA ASP A 28 -52.16 20.38 -12.83
C ASP A 28 -51.80 20.53 -14.31
N ASP A 29 -52.78 21.02 -15.04
CA ASP A 29 -52.75 21.37 -16.46
C ASP A 29 -51.93 22.65 -16.66
N GLU A 30 -50.93 22.62 -17.55
CA GLU A 30 -50.60 23.79 -18.37
C GLU A 30 -50.23 23.36 -19.80
N GLU A 31 -50.84 24.07 -20.74
CA GLU A 31 -50.94 23.78 -22.17
C GLU A 31 -49.61 23.83 -22.94
N TRP A 32 -49.54 23.01 -23.98
CA TRP A 32 -48.43 22.95 -24.95
C TRP A 32 -48.58 24.00 -26.05
N GLY A 33 -47.55 24.84 -26.23
CA GLY A 33 -47.30 25.65 -27.42
C GLY A 33 -46.00 25.22 -28.12
N SER A 34 -46.09 24.99 -29.42
CA SER A 34 -45.18 24.16 -30.23
C SER A 34 -43.89 24.81 -30.75
N THR A 35 -42.95 23.91 -31.13
CA THR A 35 -41.92 24.02 -32.20
C THR A 35 -40.73 24.97 -32.04
N SER A 36 -39.51 24.41 -31.92
CA SER A 36 -38.56 24.25 -33.06
C SER A 36 -37.14 23.89 -32.58
N ARG A 37 -36.47 23.05 -33.40
CA ARG A 37 -35.09 22.58 -33.23
C ARG A 37 -34.08 23.74 -33.36
N GLY A 38 -33.09 23.81 -32.46
CA GLY A 38 -31.94 24.69 -32.60
C GLY A 38 -30.78 24.29 -31.70
N ARG A 39 -29.70 23.80 -32.31
CA ARG A 39 -28.45 23.35 -31.69
C ARG A 39 -27.57 24.57 -31.38
N ALA A 40 -27.16 24.79 -30.13
CA ALA A 40 -25.99 25.61 -29.81
C ALA A 40 -25.37 25.20 -28.47
N LYS A 41 -24.07 24.92 -28.48
CA LYS A 41 -23.23 24.70 -27.30
C LYS A 41 -23.01 26.04 -26.60
N SER A 42 -23.37 26.15 -25.33
CA SER A 42 -22.96 27.27 -24.47
C SER A 42 -21.90 26.78 -23.48
N ARG A 43 -20.66 27.24 -23.68
CA ARG A 43 -19.65 27.32 -22.63
C ARG A 43 -20.14 28.38 -21.63
N SER A 44 -20.26 28.03 -20.36
CA SER A 44 -20.42 29.03 -19.30
C SER A 44 -19.12 29.16 -18.51
N LEU A 45 -18.47 30.30 -18.73
CA LEU A 45 -17.49 30.91 -17.84
C LEU A 45 -18.24 31.62 -16.70
N SER A 46 -17.90 31.29 -15.46
CA SER A 46 -18.05 32.12 -14.24
C SER A 46 -17.47 31.28 -13.09
N ALA A 47 -16.64 31.75 -12.17
CA ALA A 47 -16.44 33.10 -11.67
C ALA A 47 -15.00 33.30 -11.14
N SER A 48 -14.52 34.54 -11.21
CA SER A 48 -13.33 35.06 -10.52
C SER A 48 -13.60 35.27 -9.01
N PRO A 49 -12.57 35.43 -8.16
CA PRO A 49 -12.64 35.13 -6.72
C PRO A 49 -13.17 36.29 -5.89
N ALA A 50 -13.88 35.97 -4.80
CA ALA A 50 -14.25 36.92 -3.77
C ALA A 50 -13.10 37.12 -2.77
N LEU A 51 -12.72 38.39 -2.57
CA LEU A 51 -11.96 38.88 -1.42
C LEU A 51 -12.85 38.78 -0.16
N GLY A 52 -12.37 38.14 0.90
CA GLY A 52 -13.07 38.15 2.19
C GLY A 52 -12.68 37.01 3.11
N SER A 53 -11.86 37.34 4.11
CA SER A 53 -11.33 36.46 5.14
C SER A 53 -12.40 35.76 5.98
N THR A 54 -12.45 34.42 5.90
CA THR A 54 -12.51 33.52 7.07
C THR A 54 -11.80 32.22 6.70
N LYS A 55 -10.84 31.81 7.53
CA LYS A 55 -10.07 30.57 7.38
C LYS A 55 -10.98 29.34 7.50
N GLU A 56 -11.62 28.96 6.40
CA GLU A 56 -12.08 27.59 6.22
C GLU A 56 -10.95 26.84 5.52
N PHE A 57 -10.22 26.03 6.29
CA PHE A 57 -9.38 24.99 5.72
C PHE A 57 -10.26 24.20 4.75
N ARG A 58 -9.97 24.29 3.44
CA ARG A 58 -10.53 23.38 2.45
C ARG A 58 -10.15 21.97 2.89
N ARG A 59 -11.07 21.27 3.57
CA ARG A 59 -10.99 19.83 3.78
C ARG A 59 -10.69 19.21 2.43
N THR A 60 -9.58 18.50 2.32
CA THR A 60 -9.42 17.49 1.29
C THR A 60 -10.60 16.54 1.48
N ARG A 61 -11.54 16.55 0.53
CA ARG A 61 -12.75 15.76 0.59
C ARG A 61 -12.34 14.30 0.79
N SER A 62 -12.91 13.68 1.81
CA SER A 62 -12.77 12.26 2.09
C SER A 62 -13.01 11.44 0.82
N LEU A 63 -12.32 10.29 0.70
CA LEU A 63 -12.62 9.24 -0.28
C LEU A 63 -14.06 8.70 -0.15
N HIS A 64 -14.79 9.11 0.88
CA HIS A 64 -16.21 8.82 1.04
C HIS A 64 -17.01 9.89 0.29
N GLY A 65 -17.34 9.56 -0.97
CA GLY A 65 -18.54 10.12 -1.59
C GLY A 65 -19.75 9.95 -0.65
N PRO A 66 -20.85 10.69 -0.88
CA PRO A 66 -22.08 10.48 -0.12
C PRO A 66 -22.41 8.98 -0.09
N CYS A 67 -22.85 8.48 1.07
CA CYS A 67 -23.23 7.08 1.23
C CYS A 67 -24.05 6.66 0.01
N PRO A 68 -23.64 5.60 -0.73
CA PRO A 68 -24.28 5.28 -1.99
C PRO A 68 -25.77 5.09 -1.75
N VAL A 69 -26.60 5.62 -2.65
CA VAL A 69 -28.04 5.39 -2.59
C VAL A 69 -28.24 3.88 -2.66
N THR A 70 -28.72 3.30 -1.55
CA THR A 70 -28.89 1.86 -1.40
C THR A 70 -30.22 1.38 -1.99
N THR A 71 -31.05 2.28 -2.52
CA THR A 71 -32.29 1.96 -3.23
C THR A 71 -32.03 1.92 -4.74
N PHE A 72 -32.62 0.94 -5.41
CA PHE A 72 -32.50 0.71 -6.85
C PHE A 72 -33.90 0.76 -7.48
N GLY A 73 -34.26 1.93 -8.00
CA GLY A 73 -35.61 2.17 -8.53
C GLY A 73 -36.70 2.03 -7.44
N PRO A 74 -37.96 1.78 -7.83
CA PRO A 74 -39.09 1.84 -6.89
C PRO A 74 -39.26 0.61 -5.99
N LYS A 75 -38.56 -0.51 -6.25
CA LYS A 75 -38.84 -1.80 -5.60
C LYS A 75 -37.62 -2.55 -5.08
N ALA A 76 -36.40 -2.13 -5.37
CA ALA A 76 -35.21 -2.84 -4.94
C ALA A 76 -34.36 -1.99 -4.00
N CYS A 77 -33.63 -2.66 -3.11
CA CYS A 77 -32.66 -2.03 -2.23
C CYS A 77 -31.54 -3.02 -1.87
N MET A 78 -30.40 -2.49 -1.46
CA MET A 78 -29.28 -3.26 -0.92
C MET A 78 -29.65 -3.76 0.48
N LEU A 79 -29.66 -5.07 0.67
CA LEU A 79 -29.84 -5.67 1.98
C LEU A 79 -28.66 -5.30 2.87
N GLN A 80 -28.90 -4.60 3.97
CA GLN A 80 -27.87 -4.31 4.96
C GLN A 80 -27.65 -5.55 5.83
N ASN A 81 -26.56 -6.28 5.56
CA ASN A 81 -26.14 -7.40 6.40
C ASN A 81 -24.95 -6.96 7.26
N PRO A 82 -25.07 -6.89 8.60
CA PRO A 82 -23.97 -6.48 9.47
C PRO A 82 -22.70 -7.32 9.31
N LYS A 83 -22.84 -8.60 8.93
CA LYS A 83 -21.69 -9.51 8.71
C LYS A 83 -20.90 -9.19 7.44
N THR A 84 -21.47 -8.42 6.50
CA THR A 84 -20.80 -8.02 5.26
C THR A 84 -20.26 -6.59 5.32
N ILE A 85 -20.48 -5.87 6.43
CA ILE A 85 -19.96 -4.52 6.62
C ILE A 85 -18.47 -4.61 6.97
N MET A 86 -17.63 -4.04 6.11
CA MET A 86 -16.20 -3.88 6.37
C MET A 86 -15.94 -2.51 7.01
N HIS A 87 -15.27 -2.49 8.16
CA HIS A 87 -14.80 -1.24 8.78
C HIS A 87 -13.41 -0.91 8.24
N ILE A 88 -13.33 0.05 7.33
CA ILE A 88 -12.09 0.52 6.73
C ILE A 88 -11.81 1.92 7.30
N GLN A 89 -10.62 2.14 7.85
CA GLN A 89 -10.21 3.46 8.33
C GLN A 89 -10.03 4.42 7.14
N ASP A 90 -10.48 5.68 7.28
CA ASP A 90 -10.29 6.69 6.23
C ASP A 90 -8.78 6.96 6.05
N PRO A 91 -8.18 6.66 4.89
CA PRO A 91 -6.76 6.87 4.64
C PRO A 91 -6.32 8.32 4.82
N ALA A 92 -7.21 9.29 4.59
CA ALA A 92 -6.90 10.71 4.72
C ALA A 92 -6.88 11.20 6.19
N SER A 93 -7.39 10.39 7.13
CA SER A 93 -7.51 10.76 8.54
C SER A 93 -6.37 10.22 9.42
N GLN A 94 -5.44 9.47 8.84
CA GLN A 94 -4.40 8.77 9.59
C GLN A 94 -3.33 9.74 10.09
N ARG A 95 -3.02 9.62 11.38
CA ARG A 95 -1.99 10.43 12.05
C ARG A 95 -1.00 9.51 12.75
N LEU A 96 0.25 9.95 12.77
CA LEU A 96 1.29 9.30 13.54
C LEU A 96 1.00 9.45 15.03
N THR A 97 1.26 8.42 15.82
CA THR A 97 1.21 8.51 17.28
C THR A 97 2.33 7.66 17.85
N TRP A 98 3.14 8.27 18.71
CA TRP A 98 4.24 7.61 19.39
C TRP A 98 3.74 7.07 20.73
N ASN A 99 3.72 5.74 20.87
CA ASN A 99 3.44 5.12 22.18
C ASN A 99 4.57 5.43 23.18
N LYS A 100 5.79 5.59 22.67
CA LYS A 100 6.98 6.06 23.39
C LYS A 100 7.76 6.99 22.47
N PRO A 101 8.43 8.04 22.99
CA PRO A 101 9.26 8.90 22.17
C PRO A 101 10.31 8.10 21.38
N PRO A 102 10.46 8.34 20.06
CA PRO A 102 11.43 7.62 19.25
C PRO A 102 12.86 7.99 19.68
N LYS A 103 13.76 7.01 19.64
CA LYS A 103 15.18 7.15 20.02
C LYS A 103 16.13 6.73 18.91
N SER A 104 15.72 5.83 18.03
CA SER A 104 16.56 5.35 16.92
C SER A 104 16.00 5.76 15.57
N VAL A 105 16.89 6.20 14.69
CA VAL A 105 16.56 6.66 13.35
C VAL A 105 17.47 5.98 12.34
N LEU A 106 16.89 5.38 11.30
CA LEU A 106 17.64 4.89 10.15
C LEU A 106 17.71 6.00 9.10
N VAL A 107 18.92 6.41 8.72
CA VAL A 107 19.14 7.39 7.65
C VAL A 107 19.61 6.67 6.39
N ILE A 108 18.79 6.75 5.34
CA ILE A 108 19.10 6.19 4.00
C ILE A 108 19.37 7.36 3.07
N LYS A 109 20.51 7.35 2.37
CA LYS A 109 20.80 8.32 1.31
C LYS A 109 20.96 7.63 -0.04
N LYS A 110 20.64 8.33 -1.12
CA LYS A 110 20.96 7.88 -2.48
C LYS A 110 22.49 7.67 -2.61
N ILE A 111 22.85 6.56 -3.22
CA ILE A 111 24.24 6.14 -3.42
C ILE A 111 24.86 6.98 -4.55
N ARG A 112 26.16 7.30 -4.44
CA ARG A 112 26.95 8.02 -5.46
C ARG A 112 26.37 9.39 -5.88
N ASP A 113 25.65 10.06 -4.99
CA ASP A 113 25.14 11.40 -5.22
C ASP A 113 25.85 12.42 -4.32
N ALA A 114 26.75 13.21 -4.90
CA ALA A 114 27.56 14.17 -4.15
C ALA A 114 26.72 15.32 -3.59
N SER A 115 25.59 15.66 -4.22
CA SER A 115 24.70 16.73 -3.76
C SER A 115 24.09 16.44 -2.39
N LEU A 116 24.01 15.17 -2.01
CA LEU A 116 23.44 14.72 -0.73
C LEU A 116 24.44 14.70 0.43
N LEU A 117 25.74 14.86 0.16
CA LEU A 117 26.77 14.71 1.21
C LEU A 117 26.58 15.74 2.32
N GLN A 118 26.39 17.01 1.94
CA GLN A 118 26.21 18.09 2.91
C GLN A 118 24.86 17.97 3.66
N PRO A 119 23.71 17.81 2.99
CA PRO A 119 22.43 17.50 3.65
C PRO A 119 22.47 16.30 4.60
N PHE A 120 23.15 15.22 4.20
CA PHE A 120 23.32 14.05 5.04
C PHE A 120 24.10 14.36 6.33
N LYS A 121 25.21 15.11 6.22
CA LYS A 121 26.00 15.53 7.38
C LYS A 121 25.19 16.42 8.31
N GLU A 122 24.52 17.44 7.78
CA GLU A 122 23.67 18.37 8.54
C GLU A 122 22.55 17.64 9.28
N LEU A 123 21.84 16.74 8.59
CA LEU A 123 20.78 15.93 9.19
C LEU A 123 21.32 15.07 10.33
N CYS A 124 22.43 14.37 10.11
CA CYS A 124 22.96 13.45 11.13
C CYS A 124 23.51 14.19 12.35
N VAL A 125 24.14 15.36 12.16
CA VAL A 125 24.57 16.25 13.26
C VAL A 125 23.35 16.66 14.09
N TYR A 126 22.30 17.18 13.44
CA TYR A 126 21.06 17.59 14.10
C TYR A 126 20.44 16.47 14.94
N LEU A 127 20.26 15.27 14.34
CA LEU A 127 19.67 14.12 15.03
C LEU A 127 20.52 13.65 16.23
N THR A 128 21.85 13.68 16.09
CA THR A 128 22.76 13.15 17.12
C THR A 128 22.99 14.15 18.25
N GLU A 129 23.17 15.43 17.93
CA GLU A 129 23.59 16.45 18.88
C GLU A 129 22.41 17.22 19.48
N GLU A 130 21.42 17.59 18.67
CA GLU A 130 20.27 18.37 19.13
C GLU A 130 19.15 17.47 19.68
N ASN A 131 18.89 16.33 19.03
CA ASN A 131 17.81 15.41 19.44
C ASN A 131 18.29 14.22 20.28
N ASN A 132 19.61 14.04 20.45
CA ASN A 132 20.20 12.94 21.22
C ASN A 132 19.70 11.55 20.77
N MET A 133 19.59 11.33 19.46
CA MET A 133 19.11 10.09 18.86
C MET A 133 20.25 9.16 18.42
N ILE A 134 19.95 7.87 18.38
CA ILE A 134 20.84 6.85 17.83
C ILE A 134 20.62 6.79 16.32
N VAL A 135 21.61 7.23 15.55
CA VAL A 135 21.57 7.24 14.09
C VAL A 135 22.15 5.94 13.53
N TYR A 136 21.34 5.22 12.76
CA TYR A 136 21.72 4.03 12.01
C TYR A 136 21.98 4.37 10.55
N VAL A 137 23.06 3.83 9.99
CA VAL A 137 23.42 3.98 8.57
C VAL A 137 24.03 2.68 8.03
N GLU A 138 23.90 2.42 6.73
CA GLU A 138 24.59 1.28 6.12
C GLU A 138 26.10 1.51 6.18
N LYS A 139 26.87 0.46 6.51
CA LYS A 139 28.33 0.54 6.65
C LYS A 139 29.01 1.18 5.43
N LYS A 140 28.57 0.84 4.21
CA LYS A 140 29.11 1.38 2.95
C LYS A 140 29.01 2.90 2.84
N VAL A 141 28.04 3.53 3.51
CA VAL A 141 27.89 5.00 3.53
C VAL A 141 29.08 5.67 4.21
N LEU A 142 29.61 5.06 5.27
CA LEU A 142 30.73 5.61 6.04
C LEU A 142 32.10 5.32 5.43
N GLU A 143 32.15 4.40 4.47
CA GLU A 143 33.32 4.05 3.66
C GLU A 143 33.51 5.02 2.47
N ASP A 144 32.50 5.85 2.15
CA ASP A 144 32.61 6.91 1.14
C ASP A 144 33.76 7.87 1.51
N PRO A 145 34.76 8.07 0.64
CA PRO A 145 35.90 8.94 0.92
C PRO A 145 35.52 10.37 1.35
N ALA A 146 34.41 10.90 0.82
CA ALA A 146 33.96 12.26 1.14
C ALA A 146 33.35 12.38 2.55
N ILE A 147 32.99 11.25 3.17
CA ILE A 147 32.53 11.15 4.56
C ILE A 147 33.67 10.65 5.46
N ALA A 148 34.46 9.70 4.98
CA ALA A 148 35.53 9.08 5.76
C ALA A 148 36.68 10.05 6.08
N ASN A 149 37.03 10.93 5.14
CA ASN A 149 38.15 11.85 5.27
C ASN A 149 37.75 13.22 5.85
N ASP A 150 36.48 13.40 6.23
CA ASP A 150 36.01 14.66 6.82
C ASP A 150 36.27 14.66 8.35
N GLU A 151 37.28 15.41 8.77
CA GLU A 151 37.66 15.53 10.18
C GLU A 151 36.59 16.20 11.04
N ASN A 152 35.84 17.17 10.48
CA ASN A 152 34.79 17.88 11.20
C ASN A 152 33.60 16.95 11.50
N PHE A 153 33.36 15.98 10.63
CA PHE A 153 32.29 14.99 10.80
C PHE A 153 32.73 13.76 11.63
N GLY A 154 34.03 13.63 11.91
CA GLY A 154 34.62 12.51 12.66
C GLY A 154 33.98 12.23 14.02
N PRO A 155 33.74 13.24 14.90
CA PRO A 155 33.12 13.02 16.20
C PRO A 155 31.69 12.44 16.12
N VAL A 156 30.89 12.92 15.15
CA VAL A 156 29.52 12.46 14.94
C VAL A 156 29.51 11.06 14.33
N LYS A 157 30.37 10.81 13.34
CA LYS A 157 30.54 9.50 12.71
C LYS A 157 30.81 8.38 13.73
N LYS A 158 31.59 8.66 14.78
CA LYS A 158 31.92 7.67 15.84
C LYS A 158 30.71 7.28 16.71
N LYS A 159 29.63 8.07 16.70
CA LYS A 159 28.40 7.79 17.46
C LYS A 159 27.38 6.96 16.66
N PHE A 160 27.59 6.75 15.36
CA PHE A 160 26.65 6.01 14.52
C PHE A 160 26.67 4.51 14.79
N CYS A 161 25.50 3.90 14.65
CA CYS A 161 25.35 2.47 14.52
C CYS A 161 25.39 2.09 13.04
N THR A 162 26.27 1.16 12.66
CA THR A 162 26.35 0.66 11.28
C THR A 162 25.80 -0.74 11.16
N PHE A 163 25.16 -1.03 10.04
CA PHE A 163 24.71 -2.39 9.69
C PHE A 163 25.16 -2.78 8.28
N ARG A 164 25.13 -4.08 8.00
CA ARG A 164 25.35 -4.68 6.67
C ARG A 164 24.05 -5.32 6.20
N GLU A 165 23.57 -4.88 5.04
CA GLU A 165 22.29 -5.28 4.43
C GLU A 165 22.00 -6.79 4.49
N ASP A 166 22.96 -7.65 4.11
CA ASP A 166 22.74 -9.10 3.99
C ASP A 166 23.04 -9.90 5.27
N TYR A 167 23.50 -9.26 6.35
CA TYR A 167 24.02 -9.96 7.53
C TYR A 167 23.36 -9.54 8.84
N ASP A 168 23.04 -8.25 8.98
CA ASP A 168 22.62 -7.68 10.25
C ASP A 168 21.11 -7.33 10.19
N ASP A 169 20.30 -7.93 11.06
CA ASP A 169 18.87 -7.61 11.16
C ASP A 169 18.62 -6.40 12.07
N ILE A 170 18.19 -5.30 11.46
CA ILE A 170 17.84 -4.04 12.14
C ILE A 170 16.33 -3.85 12.33
N SER A 171 15.49 -4.81 11.91
CA SER A 171 14.03 -4.61 11.81
C SER A 171 13.38 -4.17 13.12
N ASN A 172 13.88 -4.64 14.25
CA ASN A 172 13.36 -4.33 15.59
C ASN A 172 14.17 -3.27 16.35
N GLN A 173 15.12 -2.61 15.68
CA GLN A 173 16.02 -1.62 16.30
C GLN A 173 15.69 -0.18 15.89
N ILE A 174 14.84 0.01 14.87
CA ILE A 174 14.59 1.31 14.24
C ILE A 174 13.18 1.80 14.58
N ASP A 175 13.09 2.99 15.18
CA ASP A 175 11.79 3.60 15.51
C ASP A 175 11.19 4.36 14.32
N PHE A 176 12.02 5.00 13.48
CA PHE A 176 11.59 5.62 12.22
C PHE A 176 12.74 5.75 11.22
N ILE A 177 12.39 6.06 9.96
CA ILE A 177 13.32 6.09 8.83
C ILE A 177 13.30 7.47 8.20
N ILE A 178 14.47 8.03 7.92
CA ILE A 178 14.62 9.23 7.08
C ILE A 178 15.34 8.85 5.79
N CYS A 179 14.71 9.16 4.66
CA CYS A 179 15.27 8.96 3.33
C CYS A 179 15.70 10.30 2.72
N LEU A 180 16.93 10.37 2.21
CA LEU A 180 17.49 11.49 1.45
C LEU A 180 17.70 11.07 0.00
N GLY A 181 16.84 11.52 -0.92
CA GLY A 181 16.98 11.20 -2.34
C GLY A 181 15.65 11.08 -3.07
N GLY A 182 15.55 10.10 -3.96
CA GLY A 182 14.33 9.83 -4.73
C GLY A 182 13.63 8.55 -4.29
N ASP A 183 12.66 8.12 -5.10
CA ASP A 183 11.77 6.98 -4.83
C ASP A 183 12.53 5.66 -4.54
N GLY A 184 13.69 5.46 -5.18
CA GLY A 184 14.55 4.28 -4.94
C GLY A 184 15.03 4.13 -3.48
N THR A 185 15.12 5.23 -2.73
CA THR A 185 15.47 5.16 -1.30
C THR A 185 14.36 4.55 -0.45
N LEU A 186 13.08 4.76 -0.82
CA LEU A 186 11.95 4.10 -0.18
C LEU A 186 11.83 2.63 -0.59
N LEU A 187 12.18 2.30 -1.83
CA LEU A 187 12.24 0.89 -2.26
C LEU A 187 13.28 0.12 -1.44
N TYR A 188 14.44 0.73 -1.22
CA TYR A 188 15.47 0.19 -0.34
C TYR A 188 15.01 0.10 1.12
N ALA A 189 14.33 1.13 1.65
CA ALA A 189 13.71 1.01 2.96
C ALA A 189 12.73 -0.17 3.02
N SER A 190 11.88 -0.36 2.01
CA SER A 190 10.94 -1.48 1.97
C SER A 190 11.63 -2.85 1.90
N SER A 191 12.81 -2.97 1.28
CA SER A 191 13.54 -4.24 1.22
C SER A 191 14.11 -4.64 2.58
N LEU A 192 14.57 -3.68 3.38
CA LEU A 192 15.10 -3.92 4.73
C LEU A 192 14.04 -4.41 5.73
N PHE A 193 12.77 -4.01 5.57
CA PHE A 193 11.70 -4.33 6.52
C PHE A 193 10.63 -5.24 5.90
N GLN A 194 10.85 -6.55 5.92
CA GLN A 194 9.92 -7.57 5.38
C GLN A 194 8.67 -7.80 6.26
N GLY A 195 8.62 -7.22 7.46
CA GLY A 195 7.51 -7.27 8.41
C GLY A 195 6.83 -5.90 8.58
N SER A 196 6.71 -5.45 9.82
CA SER A 196 6.28 -4.09 10.12
C SER A 196 7.33 -3.08 9.63
N VAL A 197 6.90 -1.99 9.02
CA VAL A 197 7.78 -0.93 8.53
C VAL A 197 7.64 0.28 9.47
N PRO A 198 8.74 0.80 10.05
CA PRO A 198 8.71 2.05 10.78
C PRO A 198 8.22 3.22 9.91
N PRO A 199 7.67 4.31 10.49
CA PRO A 199 7.28 5.49 9.72
C PRO A 199 8.45 6.02 8.87
N VAL A 200 8.18 6.29 7.60
CA VAL A 200 9.19 6.76 6.63
C VAL A 200 8.96 8.24 6.33
N MET A 201 9.94 9.07 6.62
CA MET A 201 10.01 10.47 6.22
C MET A 201 11.00 10.62 5.07
N ALA A 202 10.57 11.10 3.91
CA ALA A 202 11.42 11.12 2.73
C ALA A 202 11.57 12.52 2.12
N PHE A 203 12.82 13.00 2.07
CA PHE A 203 13.21 14.27 1.48
C PHE A 203 13.67 14.10 0.04
N HIS A 204 13.15 14.93 -0.87
CA HIS A 204 13.74 15.10 -2.19
C HIS A 204 14.81 16.19 -2.16
N LEU A 205 15.89 15.94 -2.88
CA LEU A 205 16.97 16.89 -3.10
C LEU A 205 17.26 16.89 -4.60
N GLY A 206 16.57 17.78 -5.33
CA GLY A 206 16.52 17.79 -6.79
C GLY A 206 15.09 17.81 -7.31
N SER A 207 14.82 17.09 -8.40
CA SER A 207 13.47 16.96 -8.94
C SER A 207 12.53 16.31 -7.94
N LEU A 208 11.32 16.86 -7.80
CA LEU A 208 10.27 16.31 -6.96
C LEU A 208 9.91 14.88 -7.43
N GLY A 209 10.05 13.91 -6.52
CA GLY A 209 9.63 12.52 -6.73
C GLY A 209 8.16 12.31 -6.32
N PHE A 210 7.60 11.14 -6.65
CA PHE A 210 6.23 10.82 -6.25
C PHE A 210 6.15 10.34 -4.79
N LEU A 211 7.23 9.76 -4.27
CA LEU A 211 7.29 9.19 -2.92
C LEU A 211 7.99 10.10 -1.89
N THR A 212 8.59 11.20 -2.33
CA THR A 212 9.46 12.07 -1.52
C THR A 212 8.87 13.47 -1.35
N PRO A 213 7.83 13.64 -0.50
CA PRO A 213 7.05 14.88 -0.46
C PRO A 213 7.77 16.05 0.21
N PHE A 214 8.80 15.81 1.02
CA PHE A 214 9.44 16.85 1.82
C PHE A 214 10.61 17.51 1.07
N ASN A 215 10.66 18.84 1.04
CA ASN A 215 11.87 19.57 0.68
C ASN A 215 12.80 19.57 1.91
N PHE A 216 14.10 19.39 1.69
CA PHE A 216 15.13 19.43 2.73
C PHE A 216 15.35 20.84 3.32
N GLU A 217 14.88 21.89 2.66
CA GLU A 217 14.84 23.24 3.25
C GLU A 217 14.08 23.24 4.59
N ASN A 218 14.71 23.79 5.64
CA ASN A 218 14.16 23.84 7.00
C ASN A 218 13.75 22.47 7.57
N PHE A 219 14.49 21.41 7.24
CA PHE A 219 14.21 20.04 7.67
C PHE A 219 14.05 19.90 9.19
N GLN A 220 14.76 20.69 9.99
CA GLN A 220 14.76 20.61 11.46
C GLN A 220 13.34 20.73 12.02
N SER A 221 12.56 21.70 11.52
CA SER A 221 11.17 21.92 11.94
C SER A 221 10.27 20.74 11.59
N GLN A 222 10.46 20.16 10.40
CA GLN A 222 9.67 19.04 9.89
C GLN A 222 10.00 17.75 10.65
N VAL A 223 11.29 17.49 10.91
CA VAL A 223 11.76 16.36 11.71
C VAL A 223 11.23 16.46 13.14
N THR A 224 11.27 17.65 13.74
CA THR A 224 10.70 17.89 15.08
C THR A 224 9.21 17.55 15.13
N GLN A 225 8.42 18.00 14.14
CA GLN A 225 6.99 17.67 14.07
C GLN A 225 6.73 16.17 13.98
N VAL A 226 7.57 15.43 13.26
CA VAL A 226 7.48 13.97 13.18
C VAL A 226 7.81 13.33 14.53
N ILE A 227 8.90 13.75 15.19
CA ILE A 227 9.31 13.24 16.51
C ILE A 227 8.24 13.50 17.59
N GLU A 228 7.59 14.66 17.54
CA GLU A 228 6.49 15.01 18.45
C GLU A 228 5.17 14.26 18.15
N GLY A 229 5.09 13.54 17.03
CA GLY A 229 3.89 12.81 16.61
C GLY A 229 2.83 13.69 15.93
N ASN A 230 3.19 14.91 15.53
CA ASN A 230 2.29 15.86 14.89
C ASN A 230 2.18 15.68 13.36
N ALA A 231 2.50 14.49 12.84
CA ALA A 231 2.52 14.19 11.41
C ALA A 231 1.29 13.42 10.92
N ALA A 232 0.82 13.75 9.71
CA ALA A 232 -0.13 12.91 8.98
C ALA A 232 0.60 11.73 8.33
N LEU A 233 -0.08 10.58 8.22
CA LEU A 233 0.47 9.38 7.58
C LEU A 233 -0.31 9.02 6.33
N VAL A 234 0.38 8.43 5.38
CA VAL A 234 -0.21 7.78 4.21
C VAL A 234 0.26 6.33 4.21
N LEU A 235 -0.66 5.40 4.47
CA LEU A 235 -0.37 3.97 4.34
C LEU A 235 -0.33 3.57 2.86
N ARG A 236 0.82 3.06 2.42
CA ARG A 236 0.99 2.46 1.09
C ARG A 236 0.95 0.95 1.20
N SER A 237 0.06 0.31 0.44
CA SER A 237 -0.03 -1.14 0.38
C SER A 237 1.23 -1.74 -0.22
N ARG A 238 1.61 -2.94 0.26
CA ARG A 238 2.65 -3.76 -0.35
C ARG A 238 2.08 -5.09 -0.82
N LEU A 239 2.63 -5.59 -1.91
CA LEU A 239 2.34 -6.92 -2.43
C LEU A 239 3.12 -7.95 -1.62
N LYS A 240 2.42 -8.99 -1.15
CA LYS A 240 3.04 -10.18 -0.58
C LYS A 240 3.23 -11.21 -1.69
N VAL A 241 4.47 -11.53 -1.99
CA VAL A 241 4.85 -12.46 -3.07
C VAL A 241 5.38 -13.74 -2.47
N LYS A 242 4.93 -14.88 -3.00
CA LYS A 242 5.43 -16.20 -2.62
C LYS A 242 5.93 -16.91 -3.87
N VAL A 243 7.24 -17.13 -3.95
CA VAL A 243 7.86 -17.89 -5.03
C VAL A 243 8.01 -19.32 -4.57
N VAL A 244 7.38 -20.24 -5.31
CA VAL A 244 7.42 -21.67 -5.02
C VAL A 244 8.13 -22.36 -6.17
N LYS A 245 9.32 -22.88 -5.91
CA LYS A 245 10.11 -23.63 -6.88
C LYS A 245 10.03 -25.12 -6.56
N GLU A 246 9.47 -25.87 -7.49
CA GLU A 246 9.45 -27.33 -7.45
C GLU A 246 10.64 -27.86 -8.27
N HIS A 247 11.51 -28.66 -7.64
CA HIS A 247 12.63 -29.26 -8.35
C HIS A 247 12.17 -30.60 -8.93
N ARG A 248 11.91 -30.65 -10.23
CA ARG A 248 11.70 -31.92 -10.93
C ARG A 248 13.06 -32.51 -11.28
N GLU A 249 13.63 -33.32 -10.39
CA GLU A 249 14.67 -34.25 -10.82
C GLU A 249 14.03 -35.26 -11.76
N LYS A 250 14.42 -35.22 -13.04
CA LYS A 250 14.16 -36.34 -13.94
C LYS A 250 15.02 -37.49 -13.44
N VAL A 251 14.46 -38.41 -12.68
CA VAL A 251 15.09 -39.72 -12.46
C VAL A 251 15.36 -40.29 -13.85
N PRO A 252 16.62 -40.58 -14.22
CA PRO A 252 16.86 -41.27 -15.47
C PRO A 252 16.17 -42.63 -15.34
N VAL A 253 15.10 -42.83 -16.12
CA VAL A 253 14.53 -44.16 -16.31
C VAL A 253 15.64 -44.97 -16.98
N GLN A 254 16.38 -45.75 -16.19
CA GLN A 254 17.17 -46.82 -16.75
C GLN A 254 16.17 -47.78 -17.37
N ASN A 255 16.15 -47.83 -18.70
CA ASN A 255 15.49 -48.89 -19.46
C ASN A 255 16.24 -50.21 -19.17
N GLY A 256 16.01 -50.78 -17.99
CA GLY A 256 16.29 -52.17 -17.67
C GLY A 256 15.00 -52.94 -17.85
N ILE A 257 14.93 -53.77 -18.89
CA ILE A 257 13.88 -54.78 -19.02
C ILE A 257 14.16 -55.79 -17.89
N GLU A 258 13.38 -55.75 -16.83
CA GLU A 258 13.32 -56.84 -15.84
C GLU A 258 12.00 -57.58 -16.01
N GLU A 259 12.12 -58.75 -16.62
CA GLU A 259 11.09 -59.77 -16.69
C GLU A 259 10.96 -60.40 -15.29
N ASN A 260 10.02 -59.90 -14.48
CA ASN A 260 9.13 -60.65 -13.58
C ASN A 260 8.41 -59.70 -12.62
N GLY A 261 7.08 -59.80 -12.61
CA GLY A 261 6.18 -58.80 -12.05
C GLY A 261 6.26 -58.61 -10.53
N VAL A 262 6.61 -57.41 -10.12
CA VAL A 262 6.10 -56.75 -8.90
C VAL A 262 5.91 -55.28 -9.23
N VAL A 263 4.66 -54.81 -9.21
CA VAL A 263 4.33 -53.37 -9.33
C VAL A 263 4.84 -52.68 -8.06
N SER A 264 5.99 -52.03 -8.14
CA SER A 264 6.44 -51.14 -7.07
C SER A 264 5.57 -49.89 -7.08
N ALA A 265 4.57 -49.89 -6.20
CA ALA A 265 3.80 -48.72 -5.85
C ALA A 265 4.73 -47.63 -5.30
N ASN A 266 4.57 -46.41 -5.81
CA ASN A 266 4.83 -45.13 -5.17
C ASN A 266 6.08 -45.03 -4.30
N LEU A 267 7.13 -44.47 -4.88
CA LEU A 267 8.01 -43.58 -4.12
C LEU A 267 8.17 -42.26 -4.88
N GLU A 268 7.08 -41.50 -4.94
CA GLU A 268 7.19 -40.04 -5.12
C GLU A 268 7.91 -39.51 -3.88
N LYS A 269 9.24 -39.50 -3.91
CA LYS A 269 10.01 -38.68 -2.98
C LYS A 269 9.56 -37.24 -3.24
N GLU A 270 8.89 -36.60 -2.28
CA GLU A 270 8.66 -35.17 -2.29
C GLU A 270 10.01 -34.45 -2.34
N VAL A 271 10.49 -34.18 -3.55
CA VAL A 271 11.74 -33.48 -3.81
C VAL A 271 11.56 -32.03 -3.39
N GLY A 272 12.48 -31.55 -2.53
CA GLY A 272 12.37 -30.34 -1.74
C GLY A 272 11.73 -29.14 -2.44
N LYS A 273 10.51 -28.81 -2.02
CA LYS A 273 9.80 -27.58 -2.41
C LYS A 273 10.48 -26.38 -1.77
N GLN A 274 11.16 -25.56 -2.56
CA GLN A 274 11.73 -24.31 -2.07
C GLN A 274 10.65 -23.21 -2.10
N ILE A 275 10.40 -22.60 -0.95
CA ILE A 275 9.43 -21.53 -0.80
C ILE A 275 10.17 -20.28 -0.33
N MET A 276 10.06 -19.19 -1.09
CA MET A 276 10.57 -17.87 -0.72
C MET A 276 9.41 -16.88 -0.64
N GLN A 277 9.51 -15.91 0.27
CA GLN A 277 8.47 -14.91 0.49
C GLN A 277 9.08 -13.52 0.50
N TYR A 278 8.44 -12.56 -0.18
CA TYR A 278 8.89 -11.18 -0.32
C TYR A 278 7.74 -10.20 -0.09
N GLN A 279 8.06 -9.01 0.44
CA GLN A 279 7.20 -7.84 0.45
C GLN A 279 7.70 -6.84 -0.58
N VAL A 280 6.81 -6.40 -1.47
CA VAL A 280 7.14 -5.56 -2.63
C VAL A 280 6.28 -4.30 -2.63
N LEU A 281 6.90 -3.12 -2.73
CA LEU A 281 6.20 -1.84 -2.66
C LEU A 281 5.63 -1.39 -4.01
N ASN A 282 6.41 -1.50 -5.08
CA ASN A 282 6.02 -0.99 -6.40
C ASN A 282 5.40 -2.09 -7.26
N GLU A 283 6.23 -2.94 -7.85
CA GLU A 283 5.78 -4.00 -8.76
C GLU A 283 6.61 -5.27 -8.65
N VAL A 284 6.01 -6.37 -9.09
CA VAL A 284 6.67 -7.66 -9.30
C VAL A 284 6.74 -7.88 -10.80
N VAL A 285 7.94 -8.06 -11.32
CA VAL A 285 8.15 -8.29 -12.75
C VAL A 285 8.52 -9.75 -12.96
N VAL A 286 7.87 -10.39 -13.91
CA VAL A 286 8.20 -11.73 -14.40
C VAL A 286 8.47 -11.58 -15.88
N ASP A 287 9.74 -11.69 -16.29
CA ASP A 287 10.15 -11.50 -17.68
C ASP A 287 11.02 -12.66 -18.19
N ARG A 288 11.25 -12.70 -19.51
CA ARG A 288 12.07 -13.71 -20.19
C ARG A 288 13.57 -13.62 -19.89
N GLY A 289 13.99 -12.58 -19.18
CA GLY A 289 15.39 -12.26 -18.90
C GLY A 289 16.22 -12.17 -20.18
N PRO A 290 17.40 -12.81 -20.23
CA PRO A 290 18.26 -12.77 -21.40
C PRO A 290 17.82 -13.71 -22.54
N SER A 291 16.76 -14.51 -22.36
CA SER A 291 16.29 -15.47 -23.36
C SER A 291 15.89 -14.77 -24.66
N SER A 292 16.34 -15.23 -25.81
CA SER A 292 15.87 -14.74 -27.12
C SER A 292 14.46 -15.20 -27.47
N TYR A 293 13.94 -16.22 -26.77
CA TYR A 293 12.58 -16.73 -26.94
C TYR A 293 11.60 -15.96 -26.05
N LEU A 294 10.37 -15.79 -26.55
CA LEU A 294 9.26 -15.23 -25.77
C LEU A 294 9.03 -16.07 -24.50
N SER A 295 8.73 -15.39 -23.40
CA SER A 295 8.22 -16.07 -22.20
C SER A 295 6.82 -16.62 -22.49
N ASN A 296 6.46 -17.73 -21.85
CA ASN A 296 5.10 -18.25 -21.83
C ASN A 296 4.67 -18.31 -20.36
N VAL A 297 3.90 -17.31 -19.93
CA VAL A 297 3.52 -17.13 -18.52
C VAL A 297 2.01 -17.27 -18.37
N ASP A 298 1.57 -18.33 -17.70
CA ASP A 298 0.15 -18.52 -17.39
C ASP A 298 -0.25 -17.66 -16.19
N VAL A 299 -1.27 -16.82 -16.37
CA VAL A 299 -1.79 -15.91 -15.34
C VAL A 299 -3.11 -16.43 -14.81
N PHE A 300 -3.13 -16.72 -13.51
CA PHE A 300 -4.32 -17.17 -12.79
C PHE A 300 -4.82 -16.09 -11.83
N LEU A 301 -6.14 -15.90 -11.76
CA LEU A 301 -6.80 -15.05 -10.76
C LEU A 301 -7.83 -15.90 -10.02
N ASP A 302 -7.72 -15.96 -8.69
CA ASP A 302 -8.55 -16.78 -7.81
C ASP A 302 -8.71 -18.24 -8.28
N GLY A 303 -7.61 -18.83 -8.77
CA GLY A 303 -7.57 -20.22 -9.25
C GLY A 303 -8.03 -20.43 -10.70
N HIS A 304 -8.46 -19.39 -11.40
CA HIS A 304 -8.94 -19.47 -12.78
C HIS A 304 -7.89 -18.96 -13.75
N LEU A 305 -7.58 -19.73 -14.80
CA LEU A 305 -6.70 -19.28 -15.89
C LEU A 305 -7.38 -18.11 -16.61
N ILE A 306 -6.72 -16.95 -16.61
CA ILE A 306 -7.19 -15.75 -17.30
C ILE A 306 -6.60 -15.69 -18.70
N THR A 307 -5.27 -15.84 -18.82
CA THR A 307 -4.56 -15.79 -20.09
C THR A 307 -3.17 -16.40 -19.96
N THR A 308 -2.57 -16.74 -21.10
CA THR A 308 -1.14 -17.01 -21.22
C THR A 308 -0.48 -15.81 -21.88
N VAL A 309 0.47 -15.17 -21.21
CA VAL A 309 1.26 -14.07 -21.74
C VAL A 309 2.41 -14.66 -22.57
N GLN A 310 2.46 -14.29 -23.85
CA GLN A 310 3.55 -14.63 -24.77
C GLN A 310 4.30 -13.35 -25.15
N GLY A 311 5.43 -13.08 -24.51
CA GLY A 311 6.06 -11.76 -24.63
C GLY A 311 7.37 -11.60 -23.85
N ASP A 312 7.77 -10.35 -23.66
CA ASP A 312 8.89 -10.01 -22.77
C ASP A 312 8.55 -10.37 -21.32
N GLY A 313 7.34 -10.02 -20.85
CA GLY A 313 6.83 -10.24 -19.49
C GLY A 313 5.56 -9.47 -19.23
#